data_AF-A0A099G1W4-F1
#
_entry.id   AF-A0A099G1W4-F1
#
_cell.length_a   1.000
_cell.length_b   1.000
_cell.length_c   1.000
_cell.angle_alpha   90.00
_cell.angle_beta   90.00
_cell.angle_gamma   90.00
#
_symmetry.space_group_name_H-M   'P 1'
#
loop_
_entity.id
_entity.type
_entity.pdbx_description
1 polymer ?
#
loop_
_entity_poly.entity_id
_entity_poly.type
_entity_poly.pdbx_seq_one_letter_code
_entity_poly.pdbx_strand_id
1 'polypeptide(L)'
;MTDTTQPATALTDFQKSVLIALVRSRLSGDGPHYLTYDDLAQQLGSAAQPVAGALTAVGNWLRAHALPDLGSIVISSENAAKHVMLPADEALSSYGGEAGARAEADRVRDFDWQGWLDA
;
A
#
# COMPACT_ATOMS: atom_id res chain seq x y z
N MET A 1 11.38 -16.79 30.85
CA MET A 1 11.38 -16.61 29.38
C MET A 1 10.03 -16.05 29.03
N THR A 2 9.94 -14.74 28.80
CA THR A 2 8.69 -14.09 28.41
C THR A 2 8.40 -14.45 26.96
N ASP A 3 7.32 -15.20 26.82
CA ASP A 3 6.61 -15.47 25.58
C ASP A 3 6.22 -14.12 24.96
N THR A 4 6.89 -13.72 23.88
CA THR A 4 6.51 -12.55 23.06
C THR A 4 6.00 -13.07 21.72
N THR A 5 4.86 -13.76 21.77
CA THR A 5 4.02 -13.89 20.59
C THR A 5 3.41 -12.51 20.33
N GLN A 6 4.11 -11.69 19.55
CA GLN A 6 3.56 -10.45 18.99
C GLN A 6 2.24 -10.81 18.30
N PRO A 7 1.10 -10.15 18.62
CA PRO A 7 -0.13 -10.45 17.91
C PRO A 7 0.13 -10.22 16.42
N ALA A 8 -0.34 -11.14 15.57
CA ALA A 8 -0.13 -11.16 14.12
C ALA A 8 -0.65 -9.92 13.36
N THR A 9 -0.98 -8.86 14.08
CA THR A 9 -1.60 -7.59 13.67
C THR A 9 -0.81 -6.35 14.08
N ALA A 10 0.37 -6.45 14.70
CA ALA A 10 1.19 -5.27 15.01
C ALA A 10 2.19 -4.95 13.90
N LEU A 11 2.08 -3.77 13.28
CA LEU A 11 3.04 -3.25 12.30
C LEU A 11 4.36 -2.84 12.99
N THR A 12 5.50 -3.08 12.33
CA THR A 12 6.79 -2.50 12.72
C THR A 12 6.82 -1.00 12.44
N ASP A 13 7.79 -0.27 13.02
CA ASP A 13 7.88 1.19 12.81
C ASP A 13 8.13 1.57 11.34
N PHE A 14 8.87 0.74 10.61
CA PHE A 14 9.04 0.93 9.16
C PHE A 14 7.72 0.71 8.41
N GLN A 15 6.96 -0.35 8.73
CA GLN A 15 5.67 -0.62 8.11
C GLN A 15 4.63 0.46 8.44
N LYS A 16 4.64 1.00 9.67
CA LYS A 16 3.83 2.17 10.04
C LYS A 16 4.19 3.39 9.19
N SER A 17 5.48 3.62 8.97
CA SER A 17 5.96 4.74 8.13
C SER A 17 5.47 4.58 6.68
N VAL A 18 5.52 3.36 6.13
CA VAL A 18 4.95 3.03 4.81
C VAL A 18 3.44 3.31 4.78
N LEU A 19 2.68 2.83 5.77
CA LEU A 19 1.24 3.10 5.88
C LEU A 19 0.94 4.61 5.91
N ILE A 20 1.66 5.37 6.74
CA ILE A 20 1.50 6.82 6.86
C ILE A 20 1.78 7.52 5.51
N ALA A 21 2.83 7.12 4.79
CA ALA A 21 3.14 7.69 3.48
C ALA A 21 2.04 7.41 2.46
N LEU A 22 1.54 6.17 2.42
CA LEU A 22 0.43 5.78 1.54
C LEU A 22 -0.85 6.56 1.84
N VAL A 23 -1.25 6.67 3.10
CA VAL A 23 -2.44 7.44 3.51
C VAL A 23 -2.27 8.92 3.15
N ARG A 24 -1.11 9.53 3.44
CA ARG A 24 -0.83 10.92 3.06
C ARG A 24 -0.96 11.15 1.56
N SER A 25 -0.54 10.21 0.74
CA SER A 25 -0.69 10.30 -0.72
C SER A 25 -2.14 10.31 -1.20
N ARG A 26 -3.08 9.78 -0.39
CA ARG A 26 -4.52 9.82 -0.68
C ARG A 26 -5.14 11.13 -0.21
N LEU A 27 -4.67 11.64 0.92
CA LEU A 27 -5.15 12.89 1.50
C LEU A 27 -4.66 14.14 0.76
N SER A 28 -3.49 14.09 0.11
CA SER A 28 -2.96 15.25 -0.61
C SER A 28 -3.85 15.69 -1.77
N GLY A 29 -4.62 14.78 -2.38
CA GLY A 29 -5.52 15.06 -3.51
C GLY A 29 -4.82 15.46 -4.82
N ASP A 30 -3.59 15.98 -4.71
CA ASP A 30 -2.72 16.38 -5.80
C ASP A 30 -1.76 15.23 -6.16
N GLY A 31 -1.73 14.86 -7.45
CA GLY A 31 -0.80 13.88 -8.00
C GLY A 31 -1.47 12.65 -8.64
N PRO A 32 -0.67 11.72 -9.17
CA PRO A 32 -1.20 10.52 -9.80
C PRO A 32 -1.97 9.64 -8.81
N HIS A 33 -3.00 8.95 -9.31
CA HIS A 33 -3.76 7.97 -8.53
C HIS A 33 -2.92 6.75 -8.08
N TYR A 34 -1.66 6.67 -8.50
CA TYR A 34 -0.72 5.60 -8.22
C TYR A 34 0.62 6.17 -7.74
N LEU A 35 1.38 5.36 -7.01
CA LEU A 35 2.75 5.63 -6.60
C LEU A 35 3.67 4.57 -7.20
N THR A 36 4.90 4.92 -7.54
CA THR A 36 5.91 3.89 -7.78
C THR A 36 6.55 3.44 -6.47
N TYR A 37 7.15 2.23 -6.47
CA TYR A 37 8.00 1.80 -5.35
C TYR A 37 9.14 2.80 -5.07
N ASP A 38 9.67 3.44 -6.12
CA ASP A 38 10.75 4.42 -6.01
C ASP A 38 10.27 5.72 -5.36
N ASP A 39 9.08 6.22 -5.74
CA ASP A 39 8.46 7.39 -5.10
C ASP A 39 8.26 7.16 -3.60
N LEU A 40 7.73 5.99 -3.24
CA LEU A 40 7.47 5.62 -1.86
C LEU A 40 8.79 5.45 -1.09
N ALA A 41 9.80 4.84 -1.69
CA ALA A 41 11.13 4.71 -1.10
C ALA A 41 11.80 6.07 -0.86
N GLN A 42 11.69 6.98 -1.83
CA GLN A 42 12.21 8.35 -1.73
C GLN A 42 11.54 9.12 -0.58
N GLN A 43 10.21 9.05 -0.46
CA GLN A 43 9.47 9.67 0.63
C GLN A 43 9.89 9.16 2.01
N LEU A 44 10.30 7.88 2.08
CA LEU A 44 10.72 7.22 3.32
C LEU A 44 12.22 7.35 3.60
N GLY A 45 13.01 7.95 2.68
CA GLY A 45 14.47 7.96 2.79
C GLY A 45 15.08 6.56 2.81
N SER A 46 14.47 5.61 2.09
CA SER A 46 14.82 4.19 2.09
C SER A 46 15.11 3.67 0.68
N ALA A 47 15.55 2.42 0.57
CA ALA A 47 15.62 1.72 -0.71
C ALA A 47 14.26 1.11 -1.08
N ALA A 48 14.00 0.86 -2.37
CA ALA A 48 12.72 0.31 -2.84
C ALA A 48 12.44 -1.13 -2.37
N GLN A 49 13.48 -1.95 -2.20
CA GLN A 49 13.31 -3.37 -1.89
C GLN A 49 12.67 -3.64 -0.49
N PRO A 50 13.07 -2.93 0.59
CA PRO A 50 12.33 -2.95 1.85
C PRO A 50 10.85 -2.59 1.74
N VAL A 51 10.50 -1.65 0.85
CA VAL A 51 9.12 -1.17 0.67
C VAL A 51 8.22 -2.30 0.18
N ALA A 52 8.64 -3.08 -0.81
CA ALA A 52 7.85 -4.20 -1.34
C ALA A 52 7.49 -5.22 -0.25
N GLY A 53 8.43 -5.58 0.62
CA GLY A 53 8.16 -6.47 1.76
C GLY A 53 7.23 -5.87 2.81
N ALA A 54 7.31 -4.55 3.03
CA ALA A 54 6.43 -3.85 3.95
C ALA A 54 4.99 -3.73 3.43
N LEU A 55 4.79 -3.57 2.11
CA LEU A 55 3.44 -3.47 1.51
C LEU A 55 2.60 -4.72 1.80
N THR A 56 3.17 -5.92 1.73
CA THR A 56 2.44 -7.15 2.06
C THR A 56 1.94 -7.14 3.50
N ALA A 57 2.78 -6.72 4.45
CA ALA A 57 2.40 -6.64 5.86
C ALA A 57 1.34 -5.55 6.11
N VAL A 58 1.49 -4.39 5.47
CA VAL A 58 0.54 -3.28 5.53
C VAL A 58 -0.81 -3.68 4.93
N GLY A 59 -0.84 -4.33 3.76
CA GLY A 59 -2.07 -4.81 3.13
C GLY A 59 -2.80 -5.87 3.97
N ASN A 60 -2.07 -6.79 4.59
CA ASN A 60 -2.64 -7.74 5.55
C ASN A 60 -3.27 -7.03 6.75
N TRP A 61 -2.59 -6.01 7.27
CA TRP A 61 -3.09 -5.21 8.38
C TRP A 61 -4.36 -4.44 8.01
N LEU A 62 -4.37 -3.78 6.85
CA LEU A 62 -5.54 -3.05 6.34
C LEU A 62 -6.76 -3.98 6.20
N ARG A 63 -6.57 -5.15 5.57
CA ARG A 63 -7.64 -6.16 5.43
C ARG A 63 -8.16 -6.66 6.77
N ALA A 64 -7.29 -6.88 7.76
CA ALA A 64 -7.69 -7.28 9.10
C ALA A 64 -8.55 -6.21 9.82
N HIS A 65 -8.43 -4.95 9.41
CA HIS A 65 -9.23 -3.82 9.91
C HIS A 65 -10.37 -3.41 8.97
N ALA A 66 -10.70 -4.26 7.98
CA ALA A 66 -11.73 -3.99 6.98
C ALA A 66 -11.50 -2.71 6.14
N LEU A 67 -10.24 -2.29 6.01
CA LEU A 67 -9.83 -1.15 5.19
C LEU A 67 -9.39 -1.63 3.79
N PRO A 68 -9.55 -0.81 2.74
CA PRO A 68 -8.98 -1.10 1.42
C PRO A 68 -7.46 -1.20 1.47
N ASP A 69 -6.89 -2.10 0.67
CA ASP A 69 -5.46 -2.32 0.58
C ASP A 69 -4.79 -1.27 -0.32
N LEU A 70 -4.11 -0.31 0.32
CA LEU A 70 -3.31 0.73 -0.31
C LEU A 70 -2.14 0.19 -1.15
N GLY A 71 -1.73 -1.08 -0.98
CA GLY A 71 -0.74 -1.71 -1.84
C GLY A 71 -1.18 -1.83 -3.30
N SER A 72 -2.49 -1.86 -3.55
CA SER A 72 -3.07 -1.99 -4.91
C SER A 72 -2.77 -0.81 -5.84
N ILE A 73 -2.40 0.34 -5.27
CA ILE A 73 -2.04 1.57 -6.02
C ILE A 73 -0.53 1.79 -6.12
N VAL A 74 0.29 0.85 -5.64
CA VAL A 74 1.75 0.92 -5.79
C VAL A 74 2.19 0.07 -6.97
N ILE A 75 2.87 0.70 -7.93
CA ILE A 75 3.24 0.08 -9.20
C ILE A 75 4.76 0.08 -9.40
N SER A 76 5.25 -0.78 -10.29
CA SER A 76 6.67 -0.72 -10.70
C SER A 76 6.93 0.51 -11.56
N SER A 77 8.17 1.02 -11.53
CA SER A 77 8.61 2.11 -12.41
C SER A 77 8.50 1.73 -13.89
N GLU A 78 8.64 0.43 -14.20
CA GLU A 78 8.37 -0.13 -15.54
C GLU A 78 6.89 -0.01 -15.93
N ASN A 79 5.97 -0.40 -15.04
CA ASN A 79 4.53 -0.27 -15.26
C ASN A 79 4.13 1.19 -15.42
N ALA A 80 4.69 2.08 -14.59
CA ALA A 80 4.50 3.54 -14.73
C ALA A 80 4.96 4.05 -16.11
N ALA A 81 6.15 3.64 -16.57
CA ALA A 81 6.70 4.04 -17.87
C ALA A 81 5.86 3.51 -19.06
N LYS A 82 5.20 2.36 -18.89
CA LYS A 82 4.29 1.77 -19.89
C LYS A 82 2.84 2.27 -19.77
N HIS A 83 2.55 3.17 -18.84
CA HIS A 83 1.19 3.59 -18.49
C HIS A 83 0.27 2.42 -18.07
N VAL A 84 0.86 1.36 -17.52
CA VAL A 84 0.15 0.23 -16.92
C VAL A 84 -0.10 0.56 -15.45
N MET A 85 -1.34 0.91 -15.13
CA MET A 85 -1.73 1.31 -13.77
C MET A 85 -2.09 0.09 -12.90
N LEU A 86 -1.16 -0.86 -12.81
CA LEU A 86 -1.30 -2.11 -12.07
C LEU A 86 -0.04 -2.39 -11.24
N PRO A 87 -0.18 -3.06 -10.08
CA PRO A 87 0.95 -3.62 -9.35
C PRO A 87 1.79 -4.56 -10.22
N ALA A 88 3.01 -4.88 -9.76
CA ALA A 88 3.84 -5.89 -10.41
C ALA A 88 3.14 -7.27 -10.42
N ASP A 89 3.46 -8.11 -11.41
CA ASP A 89 2.77 -9.38 -11.67
C ASP A 89 2.74 -10.30 -10.44
N GLU A 90 3.82 -10.31 -9.65
CA GLU A 90 3.90 -11.11 -8.42
C GLU A 90 2.83 -10.67 -7.40
N ALA A 91 2.57 -9.36 -7.31
CA ALA A 91 1.57 -8.78 -6.42
C ALA A 91 0.13 -9.00 -6.93
N LEU A 92 -0.09 -9.06 -8.25
CA LEU A 92 -1.43 -9.29 -8.84
C LEU A 92 -2.08 -10.58 -8.34
N SER A 93 -1.29 -11.62 -8.12
CA SER A 93 -1.77 -12.91 -7.60
C SER A 93 -2.50 -12.77 -6.26
N SER A 94 -2.08 -11.82 -5.41
CA SER A 94 -2.69 -11.55 -4.11
C SER A 94 -4.07 -10.91 -4.19
N TYR A 95 -4.40 -10.34 -5.35
CA TYR A 95 -5.69 -9.72 -5.65
C TYR A 95 -6.59 -10.62 -6.53
N GLY A 96 -6.15 -11.82 -6.91
CA GLY A 96 -6.90 -12.67 -7.85
C GLY A 96 -6.75 -12.25 -9.32
N GLY A 97 -5.64 -11.59 -9.67
CA GLY A 97 -5.33 -11.12 -11.01
C GLY A 97 -5.67 -9.64 -11.24
N GLU A 98 -5.51 -9.18 -12.50
CA GLU A 98 -5.68 -7.77 -12.86
C GLU A 98 -7.05 -7.20 -12.49
N ALA A 99 -8.12 -7.96 -12.71
CA ALA A 99 -9.49 -7.52 -12.43
C ALA A 99 -9.68 -7.23 -10.94
N GLY A 100 -9.13 -8.08 -10.07
CA GLY A 100 -9.20 -7.87 -8.63
C GLY A 100 -8.29 -6.73 -8.15
N ALA A 101 -7.11 -6.56 -8.75
CA ALA A 101 -6.23 -5.43 -8.45
C ALA A 101 -6.89 -4.09 -8.82
N ARG A 102 -7.60 -4.02 -9.96
CA ARG A 102 -8.38 -2.84 -10.37
C ARG A 102 -9.54 -2.57 -9.42
N ALA A 103 -10.29 -3.60 -9.05
CA ALA A 103 -11.39 -3.47 -8.11
C ALA A 103 -10.91 -2.96 -6.73
N GLU A 104 -9.75 -3.43 -6.27
CA GLU A 104 -9.16 -2.96 -5.02
C GLU A 104 -8.65 -1.52 -5.13
N ALA A 105 -8.05 -1.14 -6.26
CA ALA A 105 -7.65 0.25 -6.52
C ALA A 105 -8.87 1.20 -6.58
N ASP A 106 -10.00 0.75 -7.15
CA ASP A 106 -11.27 1.50 -7.11
C ASP A 106 -11.76 1.67 -5.67
N ARG A 107 -11.69 0.61 -4.84
CA ARG A 107 -12.01 0.71 -3.41
C ARG A 107 -11.11 1.70 -2.69
N VAL A 108 -9.80 1.70 -2.97
CA VAL A 108 -8.86 2.68 -2.41
C VAL A 108 -9.22 4.10 -2.83
N ARG A 109 -9.60 4.32 -4.10
CA ARG A 109 -10.01 5.63 -4.62
C ARG A 109 -11.28 6.14 -3.94
N ASP A 110 -12.28 5.27 -3.80
CA ASP A 110 -13.63 5.66 -3.36
C ASP A 110 -13.77 5.69 -1.82
N PHE A 111 -12.76 5.22 -1.09
CA PHE A 111 -12.76 5.22 0.38
C PHE A 111 -12.49 6.62 0.94
N ASP A 112 -13.28 6.99 1.95
CA ASP A 112 -13.15 8.26 2.65
C ASP A 112 -11.98 8.23 3.66
N TRP A 113 -10.78 8.43 3.14
CA TRP A 113 -9.55 8.45 3.96
C TRP A 113 -9.53 9.59 4.97
N GLN A 114 -10.13 10.74 4.64
CA GLN A 114 -10.18 11.89 5.56
C GLN A 114 -11.15 11.59 6.70
N GLY A 115 -12.36 11.13 6.39
CA GLY A 115 -13.34 10.73 7.40
C GLY A 115 -12.85 9.58 8.29
N TRP A 116 -12.07 8.64 7.75
CA TRP A 116 -11.41 7.60 8.57
C TRP A 116 -10.36 8.15 9.53
N LEU A 117 -9.59 9.17 9.12
CA LEU A 117 -8.57 9.78 9.98
C LEU A 117 -9.19 10.61 11.12
N ASP A 118 -10.35 11.22 10.88
CA ASP A 118 -11.03 12.11 11.83
C ASP A 118 -11.91 11.39 12.87
N ALA A 119 -12.12 10.07 12.73
CA ALA A 119 -12.98 9.24 13.58
C ALA A 119 -12.28 8.70 14.84
#